data_AF-A0A4P6ZK69-F1
#
_entry.id   AF-A0A4P6ZK69-F1
#
_cell.length_a   1.000
_cell.length_b   1.000
_cell.length_c   1.000
_cell.angle_alpha   90.00
_cell.angle_beta   90.00
_cell.angle_gamma   90.00
#
_symmetry.space_group_name_H-M   'P 1'
#
loop_
_entity.id
_entity.type
_entity.pdbx_description
1 polymer ?
#
loop_
_entity_poly.entity_id
_entity_poly.type
_entity_poly.pdbx_seq_one_letter_code
_entity_poly.pdbx_strand_id
1 'polypeptide(L)'
;MSKLSPDTKKYLSYAKKWVGNIPYSMAGHADCYHKLKAGKKPASGDCSAFVLGVLAHDGYKVHQASTPTMDAEPGLKRIKPDEATVGDVVIVNKGDGYNSNGHTAFLLQPWKKYGKHTKVLQESVYHDLKNVNVKEFGPSFADLAGGKTRFYHPTKP
;
A
#
# COMPACT_ATOMS: atom_id res chain seq x y z
N MET A 1 15.94 17.06 -8.04
CA MET A 1 14.88 16.02 -8.10
C MET A 1 15.58 14.68 -8.16
N SER A 2 15.53 13.86 -7.10
CA SER A 2 16.11 12.52 -7.17
C SER A 2 15.32 11.70 -8.20
N LYS A 3 16.02 11.10 -9.16
CA LYS A 3 15.40 10.19 -10.12
C LYS A 3 14.93 8.97 -9.32
N LEU A 4 13.62 8.70 -9.36
CA LEU A 4 13.04 7.45 -8.86
C LEU A 4 13.86 6.25 -9.34
N SER A 5 14.12 5.29 -8.45
CA SER A 5 14.84 4.07 -8.81
C SER A 5 14.09 3.31 -9.92
N PRO A 6 14.79 2.58 -10.80
CA PRO A 6 14.15 1.76 -11.82
C PRO A 6 13.12 0.78 -11.23
N ASP A 7 13.45 0.17 -10.09
CA ASP A 7 12.57 -0.76 -9.38
C ASP A 7 11.29 -0.08 -8.89
N THR A 8 11.39 1.09 -8.26
CA THR A 8 10.20 1.84 -7.83
C THR A 8 9.30 2.23 -8.99
N LYS A 9 9.90 2.64 -10.13
CA LYS A 9 9.11 2.92 -11.33
C LYS A 9 8.37 1.68 -11.82
N LYS A 10 9.01 0.51 -11.77
CA LYS A 10 8.45 -0.74 -12.27
C LYS A 10 7.22 -1.17 -11.47
N TYR A 11 7.34 -1.35 -10.15
CA TYR A 11 6.20 -1.81 -9.35
C TYR A 11 5.08 -0.76 -9.25
N LEU A 12 5.39 0.54 -9.20
CA LEU A 12 4.34 1.57 -9.22
C LEU A 12 3.62 1.64 -10.56
N SER A 13 4.32 1.42 -11.68
CA SER A 13 3.68 1.34 -12.99
C SER A 13 2.78 0.11 -13.09
N TYR A 14 3.20 -1.02 -12.51
CA TYR A 14 2.36 -2.21 -12.40
C TYR A 14 1.11 -1.94 -11.53
N ALA A 15 1.29 -1.37 -10.34
CA ALA A 15 0.20 -1.03 -9.42
C ALA A 15 -0.83 -0.08 -10.06
N LYS A 16 -0.37 0.93 -10.80
CA LYS A 16 -1.25 1.93 -11.46
C LYS A 16 -2.15 1.33 -12.55
N LYS A 17 -1.80 0.19 -13.16
CA LYS A 17 -2.67 -0.50 -14.13
C LYS A 17 -3.99 -0.95 -13.51
N TRP A 18 -4.02 -1.13 -12.20
CA TRP A 18 -5.17 -1.65 -11.47
C TRP A 18 -6.13 -0.57 -10.97
N VAL A 19 -5.78 0.71 -11.11
CA VAL A 19 -6.66 1.83 -10.71
C VAL A 19 -8.03 1.70 -11.39
N GLY A 20 -9.09 1.71 -10.59
CA GLY A 20 -10.48 1.55 -11.00
C GLY A 20 -10.90 0.12 -11.35
N ASN A 21 -9.97 -0.83 -11.41
CA ASN A 21 -10.20 -2.13 -12.04
C ASN A 21 -10.39 -3.30 -11.05
N ILE A 22 -9.95 -3.16 -9.80
CA ILE A 22 -10.10 -4.19 -8.76
C ILE A 22 -11.07 -3.65 -7.71
N PRO A 23 -12.26 -4.27 -7.54
CA PRO A 23 -13.20 -3.93 -6.46
C PRO A 23 -12.64 -4.29 -5.08
N TYR A 24 -12.92 -3.44 -4.09
CA TYR A 24 -12.55 -3.72 -2.70
C TYR A 24 -13.47 -4.79 -2.10
N SER A 25 -12.88 -5.85 -1.55
CA SER A 25 -13.50 -6.84 -0.69
C SER A 25 -12.46 -7.57 0.14
N MET A 26 -12.62 -7.57 1.46
CA MET A 26 -11.75 -8.34 2.36
C MET A 26 -11.80 -9.85 2.09
N ALA A 27 -12.92 -10.37 1.57
CA ALA A 27 -13.03 -11.78 1.17
C ALA A 27 -12.09 -12.11 -0.02
N GLY A 28 -11.71 -11.11 -0.80
CA GLY A 28 -10.77 -11.22 -1.92
C GLY A 28 -9.30 -11.18 -1.52
N HIS A 29 -8.96 -11.04 -0.24
CA HIS A 29 -7.57 -10.85 0.22
C HIS A 29 -6.58 -11.87 -0.38
N ALA A 30 -6.88 -13.16 -0.29
CA ALA A 30 -5.99 -14.21 -0.83
C ALA A 30 -5.92 -14.19 -2.37
N ASP A 31 -7.07 -14.01 -3.05
CA ASP A 31 -7.13 -13.92 -4.52
C ASP A 31 -6.31 -12.73 -5.03
N CYS A 32 -6.47 -11.56 -4.41
CA CYS A 32 -5.73 -10.34 -4.75
C CYS A 32 -4.22 -10.55 -4.69
N TYR A 33 -3.71 -11.05 -3.55
CA TYR A 33 -2.28 -11.31 -3.41
C TYR A 33 -1.75 -12.27 -4.48
N HIS A 34 -2.39 -13.43 -4.65
CA HIS A 34 -1.91 -14.47 -5.57
C HIS A 34 -2.03 -14.08 -7.05
N LYS A 35 -3.12 -13.41 -7.44
CA LYS A 35 -3.33 -12.97 -8.83
C LYS A 35 -2.38 -11.86 -9.20
N LEU A 36 -2.23 -10.83 -8.35
CA LEU A 36 -1.28 -9.75 -8.59
C LEU A 36 0.15 -10.28 -8.68
N LYS A 37 0.57 -11.15 -7.76
CA LYS A 37 1.88 -11.83 -7.83
C LYS A 37 2.07 -12.51 -9.19
N ALA A 38 1.05 -13.21 -9.68
CA ALA A 38 1.07 -13.89 -10.97
C ALA A 38 0.87 -12.98 -12.21
N GLY A 39 0.77 -11.66 -12.04
CA GLY A 39 0.56 -10.73 -13.14
C GLY A 39 -0.88 -10.70 -13.69
N LYS A 40 -1.85 -11.23 -12.94
CA LYS A 40 -3.26 -11.41 -13.36
C LYS A 40 -4.18 -10.48 -12.58
N LYS A 41 -5.34 -10.18 -13.19
CA LYS A 41 -6.40 -9.40 -12.54
C LYS A 41 -7.13 -10.25 -11.49
N PRO A 42 -7.17 -9.83 -10.21
CA PRO A 42 -8.04 -10.45 -9.22
C PRO A 42 -9.50 -10.05 -9.39
N ALA A 43 -10.39 -10.85 -8.80
CA ALA A 43 -11.82 -10.53 -8.77
C ALA A 43 -12.13 -9.39 -7.78
N SER A 44 -11.40 -9.34 -6.66
CA SER A 44 -11.45 -8.29 -5.63
C SER A 44 -10.27 -8.39 -4.68
N GLY A 45 -10.02 -7.39 -3.84
CA GLY A 45 -8.94 -7.40 -2.86
C GLY A 45 -9.09 -6.42 -1.70
N ASP A 46 -8.04 -6.29 -0.91
CA ASP A 46 -7.94 -5.28 0.14
C ASP A 46 -6.57 -4.58 0.13
N CYS A 47 -6.42 -3.59 1.00
CA CYS A 47 -5.25 -2.72 1.04
C CYS A 47 -3.93 -3.48 1.18
N SER A 48 -3.86 -4.43 2.11
CA SER A 48 -2.65 -5.22 2.37
C SER A 48 -2.34 -6.20 1.25
N ALA A 49 -3.35 -6.92 0.74
CA ALA A 49 -3.16 -7.85 -0.37
C ALA A 49 -2.71 -7.14 -1.65
N PHE A 50 -3.22 -5.93 -1.90
CA PHE A 50 -2.82 -5.11 -3.03
C PHE A 50 -1.34 -4.72 -2.95
N VAL A 51 -0.90 -4.12 -1.84
CA VAL A 51 0.50 -3.68 -1.68
C VAL A 51 1.46 -4.87 -1.77
N LEU A 52 1.17 -5.94 -1.03
CA LEU A 52 2.04 -7.12 -0.98
C LEU A 52 2.05 -7.88 -2.30
N GLY A 53 0.90 -8.00 -2.99
CA GLY A 53 0.80 -8.64 -4.31
C GLY A 53 1.56 -7.88 -5.39
N VAL A 54 1.50 -6.55 -5.38
CA VAL A 54 2.30 -5.68 -6.28
C VAL A 54 3.80 -5.87 -6.05
N LEU A 55 4.24 -5.90 -4.80
CA LEU A 55 5.65 -6.10 -4.46
C LEU A 55 6.11 -7.53 -4.81
N ALA A 56 5.30 -8.54 -4.50
CA ALA A 56 5.59 -9.93 -4.83
C ALA A 56 5.69 -10.17 -6.34
N HIS A 57 4.91 -9.46 -7.16
CA HIS A 57 5.02 -9.50 -8.63
C HIS A 57 6.41 -9.09 -9.13
N ASP A 58 7.04 -8.12 -8.47
CA ASP A 58 8.39 -7.64 -8.81
C ASP A 58 9.52 -8.33 -8.02
N GLY A 59 9.22 -9.46 -7.38
CA GLY A 59 10.22 -10.32 -6.73
C GLY A 59 10.68 -9.83 -5.35
N TYR A 60 9.99 -8.88 -4.73
CA TYR A 60 10.26 -8.52 -3.33
C TYR A 60 9.90 -9.68 -2.40
N LYS A 61 10.70 -9.86 -1.34
CA LYS A 61 10.50 -10.94 -0.36
C LYS A 61 9.38 -10.58 0.62
N VAL A 62 8.15 -10.66 0.15
CA VAL A 62 6.94 -10.44 0.95
C VAL A 62 5.98 -11.62 0.80
N HIS A 63 5.17 -11.86 1.81
CA HIS A 63 4.18 -12.93 1.89
C HIS A 63 2.78 -12.33 1.96
N GLN A 64 1.76 -13.19 1.91
CA GLN A 64 0.39 -12.77 2.20
C GLN A 64 0.28 -12.47 3.69
N ALA A 65 -0.08 -11.24 4.04
CA ALA A 65 -0.25 -10.79 5.40
C ALA A 65 -1.31 -9.69 5.45
N SER A 66 -1.96 -9.53 6.60
CA SER A 66 -2.88 -8.43 6.85
C SER A 66 -2.13 -7.20 7.40
N THR A 67 -2.74 -6.01 7.28
CA THR A 67 -2.14 -4.74 7.75
C THR A 67 -1.55 -4.75 9.17
N PRO A 68 -2.15 -5.41 10.18
CA PRO A 68 -1.57 -5.52 11.53
C PRO A 68 -0.16 -6.09 11.60
N THR A 69 0.11 -7.10 10.77
CA THR A 69 1.35 -7.91 10.82
C THR A 69 2.29 -7.59 9.66
N MET A 70 1.86 -6.73 8.74
CA MET A 70 2.61 -6.39 7.53
C MET A 70 3.95 -5.68 7.84
N ASP A 71 4.10 -5.08 9.02
CA ASP A 71 5.37 -4.48 9.46
C ASP A 71 6.48 -5.48 9.76
N ALA A 72 6.16 -6.78 9.85
CA ALA A 72 7.12 -7.87 10.03
C ALA A 72 7.61 -8.49 8.70
N GLU A 73 7.11 -8.03 7.55
CA GLU A 73 7.49 -8.60 6.26
C GLU A 73 8.98 -8.33 5.95
N PRO A 74 9.77 -9.36 5.56
CA PRO A 74 11.21 -9.23 5.41
C PRO A 74 11.63 -8.30 4.27
N GLY A 75 10.75 -8.06 3.29
CA GLY A 75 10.93 -7.11 2.21
C GLY A 75 10.54 -5.68 2.55
N LEU A 76 10.19 -5.35 3.80
CA LEU A 76 9.80 -4.01 4.24
C LEU A 76 10.74 -3.50 5.35
N LYS A 77 11.62 -2.57 4.99
CA LYS A 77 12.53 -1.93 5.94
C LYS A 77 11.91 -0.67 6.51
N ARG A 78 11.74 -0.58 7.84
CA ARG A 78 11.22 0.62 8.51
C ARG A 78 12.15 1.83 8.26
N ILE A 79 11.56 2.97 7.94
CA ILE A 79 12.25 4.25 7.71
C ILE A 79 11.63 5.37 8.54
N LYS A 80 12.35 6.48 8.69
CA LYS A 80 11.82 7.66 9.36
C LYS A 80 10.85 8.41 8.45
N PRO A 81 9.85 9.14 8.99
CA PRO A 81 8.95 9.96 8.18
C PRO A 81 9.66 10.96 7.26
N ASP A 82 10.81 11.49 7.68
CA ASP A 82 11.61 12.43 6.89
C ASP A 82 12.33 11.79 5.69
N GLU A 83 12.47 10.48 5.69
CA GLU A 83 13.07 9.69 4.61
C GLU A 83 12.00 9.17 3.64
N ALA A 84 10.74 9.14 4.08
CA ALA A 84 9.64 8.55 3.32
C ALA A 84 9.34 9.32 2.02
N THR A 85 9.43 8.59 0.91
CA THR A 85 9.37 9.10 -0.45
C THR A 85 8.50 8.25 -1.36
N VAL A 86 8.42 8.64 -2.64
CA VAL A 86 7.64 7.94 -3.66
C VAL A 86 8.05 6.47 -3.71
N GLY A 87 7.07 5.57 -3.63
CA GLY A 87 7.25 4.12 -3.65
C GLY A 87 7.28 3.47 -2.26
N ASP A 88 7.56 4.24 -1.21
CA ASP A 88 7.51 3.71 0.14
C ASP A 88 6.08 3.36 0.54
N VAL A 89 5.95 2.43 1.48
CA VAL A 89 4.67 1.97 2.01
C VAL A 89 4.39 2.71 3.31
N VAL A 90 3.18 3.25 3.44
CA VAL A 90 2.65 3.74 4.71
C VAL A 90 1.72 2.70 5.31
N ILE A 91 1.90 2.40 6.59
CA ILE A 91 1.03 1.51 7.38
C ILE A 91 0.53 2.32 8.58
N VAL A 92 -0.78 2.36 8.77
CA VAL A 92 -1.40 3.00 9.94
C VAL A 92 -2.25 1.97 10.65
N ASN A 93 -1.94 1.71 11.93
CA ASN A 93 -2.73 0.84 12.79
C ASN A 93 -3.21 1.62 14.03
N LYS A 94 -4.50 1.56 14.31
CA LYS A 94 -5.15 2.00 15.55
C LYS A 94 -5.48 0.74 16.36
N GLY A 95 -5.25 0.71 17.67
CA GLY A 95 -5.47 -0.52 18.45
C GLY A 95 -4.71 -1.73 17.86
N ASP A 96 -5.44 -2.79 17.52
CA ASP A 96 -4.91 -4.03 16.93
C ASP A 96 -4.67 -3.98 15.41
N GLY A 97 -5.21 -2.97 14.71
CA GLY A 97 -5.04 -2.80 13.28
C GLY A 97 -5.98 -3.62 12.38
N TYR A 98 -6.90 -4.42 12.90
CA TYR A 98 -7.77 -5.27 12.06
C TYR A 98 -8.98 -4.51 11.53
N ASN A 99 -9.52 -4.95 10.39
CA ASN A 99 -10.70 -4.33 9.76
C ASN A 99 -10.49 -2.81 9.53
N SER A 100 -11.42 -1.97 10.02
CA SER A 100 -11.33 -0.51 9.95
C SER A 100 -10.24 0.11 10.82
N ASN A 101 -9.53 -0.69 11.63
CA ASN A 101 -8.47 -0.21 12.50
C ASN A 101 -7.09 -0.18 11.84
N GLY A 102 -6.93 -0.68 10.62
CA GLY A 102 -5.66 -0.65 9.90
C GLY A 102 -5.81 -0.36 8.43
N HIS A 103 -4.87 0.40 7.88
CA HIS A 103 -4.80 0.64 6.45
C HIS A 103 -3.38 0.81 5.95
N THR A 104 -3.15 0.50 4.67
CA THR A 104 -1.84 0.57 4.03
C THR A 104 -1.93 1.04 2.58
N ALA A 105 -0.89 1.73 2.11
CA ALA A 105 -0.83 2.28 0.77
C ALA A 105 0.61 2.56 0.32
N PHE A 106 0.82 2.71 -0.99
CA PHE A 106 2.06 3.27 -1.53
C PHE A 106 2.02 4.80 -1.52
N LEU A 107 3.11 5.44 -1.13
CA LEU A 107 3.30 6.89 -1.30
C LEU A 107 3.59 7.22 -2.77
N LEU A 108 2.93 8.25 -3.29
CA LEU A 108 3.20 8.79 -4.62
C LEU A 108 3.96 10.12 -4.59
N GLN A 109 4.22 10.67 -3.39
CA GLN A 109 4.95 11.91 -3.18
C GLN A 109 5.81 11.83 -1.90
N PRO A 110 6.86 12.65 -1.76
CA PRO A 110 7.65 12.73 -0.53
C PRO A 110 6.84 13.18 0.69
N TRP A 111 6.81 12.36 1.73
CA TRP A 111 6.02 12.60 2.93
C TRP A 111 6.43 13.92 3.60
N LYS A 112 7.73 14.15 3.77
CA LYS A 112 8.27 15.38 4.39
C LYS A 112 7.73 16.67 3.78
N LYS A 113 7.42 16.68 2.48
CA LYS A 113 6.95 17.87 1.76
C LYS A 113 5.44 18.05 1.82
N TYR A 114 4.67 16.96 1.81
CA TYR A 114 3.21 17.02 1.62
C TYR A 114 2.42 16.58 2.86
N GLY A 115 3.02 15.82 3.77
CA GLY A 115 2.36 15.32 4.99
C GLY A 115 1.01 14.67 4.66
N LYS A 116 -0.06 15.13 5.31
CA LYS A 116 -1.43 14.64 5.07
C LYS A 116 -1.94 14.86 3.65
N HIS A 117 -1.35 15.76 2.86
CA HIS A 117 -1.70 15.97 1.45
C HIS A 117 -0.90 15.07 0.49
N THR A 118 -0.07 14.17 1.02
CA THR A 118 0.65 13.19 0.21
C THR A 118 -0.34 12.34 -0.57
N LYS A 119 -0.23 12.31 -1.89
CA LYS A 119 -0.96 11.34 -2.71
C LYS A 119 -0.49 9.93 -2.41
N VAL A 120 -1.44 9.01 -2.28
CA VAL A 120 -1.23 7.58 -2.06
C VAL A 120 -1.94 6.75 -3.13
N LEU A 121 -1.39 5.59 -3.44
CA LEU A 121 -2.02 4.56 -4.26
C LEU A 121 -2.41 3.38 -3.36
N GLN A 122 -3.70 3.06 -3.35
CA GLN A 122 -4.31 2.16 -2.38
C GLN A 122 -5.43 1.34 -3.00
N GLU A 123 -5.78 0.22 -2.38
CA GLU A 123 -7.09 -0.41 -2.52
C GLU A 123 -7.91 -0.07 -1.28
N SER A 124 -9.03 0.62 -1.42
CA SER A 124 -9.79 1.16 -0.27
C SER A 124 -11.29 1.28 -0.56
N VAL A 125 -12.04 1.57 0.50
CA VAL A 125 -13.45 2.02 0.47
C VAL A 125 -13.53 3.55 0.67
N TYR A 126 -12.66 4.31 0.00
CA TYR A 126 -12.62 5.77 0.13
C TYR A 126 -13.91 6.41 -0.42
N HIS A 127 -14.80 6.87 0.46
CA HIS A 127 -16.14 7.31 0.10
C HIS A 127 -16.85 6.25 -0.77
N ASP A 128 -17.36 6.63 -1.94
CA ASP A 128 -18.04 5.73 -2.87
C ASP A 128 -17.06 4.92 -3.75
N LEU A 129 -15.75 5.17 -3.64
CA LEU A 129 -14.73 4.42 -4.37
C LEU A 129 -14.35 3.15 -3.60
N LYS A 130 -14.92 2.03 -4.04
CA LYS A 130 -14.63 0.69 -3.51
C LYS A 130 -13.69 -0.05 -4.44
N ASN A 131 -12.47 0.48 -4.64
CA ASN A 131 -11.50 -0.06 -5.60
C ASN A 131 -10.06 0.41 -5.33
N VAL A 132 -9.14 -0.01 -6.20
CA VAL A 132 -7.81 0.60 -6.32
C VAL A 132 -7.93 2.05 -6.84
N ASN A 133 -7.40 3.01 -6.09
CA ASN A 133 -7.51 4.43 -6.43
C ASN A 133 -6.29 5.24 -5.96
N VAL A 134 -6.23 6.49 -6.42
CA VAL A 134 -5.26 7.50 -5.98
C VAL A 134 -5.99 8.63 -5.28
N LYS A 135 -5.65 8.87 -4.01
CA LYS A 135 -6.22 9.93 -3.16
C LYS A 135 -5.17 10.50 -2.23
N GLU A 136 -5.51 11.54 -1.48
CA GLU A 136 -4.65 12.08 -0.44
C GLU A 136 -4.70 11.21 0.81
N PHE A 137 -3.57 11.14 1.52
CA PHE A 137 -3.45 10.40 2.77
C PHE A 137 -4.48 10.86 3.82
N GLY A 138 -4.62 12.17 4.04
CA GLY A 138 -5.43 12.72 5.12
C GLY A 138 -6.86 12.20 5.11
N PRO A 139 -7.59 12.37 4.00
CA PRO A 139 -8.92 11.79 3.84
C PRO A 139 -8.93 10.25 3.83
N SER A 140 -7.94 9.61 3.21
CA SER A 140 -7.90 8.14 3.08
C SER A 140 -7.67 7.40 4.39
N PHE A 141 -7.08 8.08 5.38
CA PHE A 141 -6.74 7.54 6.69
C PHE A 141 -7.47 8.28 7.82
N ALA A 142 -8.55 9.03 7.51
CA ALA A 142 -9.25 9.87 8.47
C ALA A 142 -9.81 9.07 9.66
N ASP A 143 -10.40 7.90 9.41
CA ASP A 143 -10.96 7.01 10.44
C ASP A 143 -9.88 6.43 11.37
N LEU A 144 -8.61 6.50 10.94
CA LEU A 144 -7.43 6.07 11.67
C LEU A 144 -6.74 7.22 12.40
N ALA A 145 -7.40 8.38 12.55
CA ALA A 145 -6.90 9.45 13.39
C ALA A 145 -6.54 8.94 14.80
N GLY A 146 -5.33 9.28 15.26
CA GLY A 146 -4.75 8.76 16.51
C GLY A 146 -4.05 7.40 16.40
N GLY A 147 -4.10 6.74 15.24
CA GLY A 147 -3.34 5.53 14.94
C GLY A 147 -1.85 5.79 14.77
N LYS A 148 -1.04 4.73 14.87
CA LYS A 148 0.41 4.77 14.68
C LYS A 148 0.75 4.71 13.20
N THR A 149 1.13 5.85 12.62
CA THR A 149 1.66 5.92 11.25
C THR A 149 3.12 5.51 11.19
N ARG A 150 3.44 4.54 10.33
CA ARG A 150 4.79 4.03 10.10
C ARG A 150 5.07 3.92 8.60
N PHE A 151 6.33 4.12 8.21
CA PHE A 151 6.77 4.12 6.83
C PHE A 151 7.81 3.03 6.60
N TYR A 152 7.76 2.40 5.43
CA TYR A 152 8.62 1.29 5.07
C TYR A 152 9.13 1.44 3.65
N HIS A 153 10.43 1.26 3.46
CA HIS A 153 11.04 1.13 2.15
C HIS A 153 11.00 -0.33 1.71
N PRO A 154 10.41 -0.67 0.54
CA PRO A 154 10.52 -2.00 -0.02
C PRO A 154 11.97 -2.32 -0.39
N THR A 155 12.47 -3.49 0.02
CA THR A 155 13.84 -3.94 -0.26
C THR A 155 13.85 -5.28 -0.99
N LYS A 156 14.67 -5.38 -2.03
CA LYS A 156 14.99 -6.68 -2.65
C LYS A 156 16.08 -7.41 -1.83
N PRO A 157 16.09 -8.75 -1.83
CA PRO A 157 17.20 -9.55 -1.32
C PRO A 157 18.53 -9.20 -1.97
#